data_AF-R7Z2Y1-F1
#
_entry.id   AF-R7Z2Y1-F1
#
_cell.length_a   1.000
_cell.length_b   1.000
_cell.length_c   1.000
_cell.angle_alpha   90.00
_cell.angle_beta   90.00
_cell.angle_gamma   90.00
#
_symmetry.space_group_name_H-M   'P 1'
#
loop_
_entity.id
_entity.type
_entity.pdbx_description
1 polymer ?
#
loop_
_entity_poly.entity_id
_entity_poly.type
_entity_poly.pdbx_seq_one_letter_code
_entity_poly.pdbx_strand_id
1 'polypeptide(L)'
;MFAFLPVVLALFSGITAFAAPAASFNPNELSKRLAEGAEVGIEVVPTLTDDKLRELAFWENGVLQGYMIEKPDDGNADTLDFYFTDAKGNVIDVDAEADDNALEKRALSWITIGIKLASIIRRWGPRVWTYFYCVGIGAVSRCADTFLRCATMGQAPWTCPAGLLCVGSVANKCR
;
A
#
# COMPACT_ATOMS: atom_id res chain seq x y z
N MET A 1 -54.25 -10.83 -44.27
CA MET A 1 -53.40 -9.64 -44.07
C MET A 1 -52.28 -10.05 -43.12
N PHE A 2 -51.05 -10.16 -43.64
CA PHE A 2 -49.71 -10.35 -43.02
C PHE A 2 -49.59 -11.22 -41.74
N ALA A 3 -49.03 -12.44 -41.75
CA ALA A 3 -47.61 -12.84 -41.88
C ALA A 3 -46.68 -12.29 -40.76
N PHE A 4 -46.15 -13.15 -39.89
CA PHE A 4 -44.71 -13.44 -39.68
C PHE A 4 -44.43 -14.28 -38.41
N LEU A 5 -43.50 -15.23 -38.56
CA LEU A 5 -42.89 -16.12 -37.57
C LEU A 5 -41.73 -15.38 -36.79
N PRO A 6 -40.95 -16.03 -35.89
CA PRO A 6 -40.46 -15.53 -34.59
C PRO A 6 -39.01 -15.02 -34.63
N VAL A 7 -38.55 -14.29 -33.60
CA VAL A 7 -37.10 -14.15 -33.31
C VAL A 7 -36.85 -14.03 -31.81
N VAL A 8 -36.03 -14.95 -31.31
CA VAL A 8 -35.35 -14.96 -30.02
C VAL A 8 -34.31 -13.83 -29.98
N LEU A 9 -34.27 -13.01 -28.93
CA LEU A 9 -33.05 -12.29 -28.60
C LEU A 9 -32.85 -12.20 -27.07
N ALA A 10 -31.87 -12.97 -26.62
CA ALA A 10 -31.30 -12.92 -25.29
C ALA A 10 -30.60 -11.57 -25.07
N LEU A 11 -30.99 -10.85 -24.02
CA LEU A 11 -30.23 -9.71 -23.51
C LEU A 11 -29.39 -10.19 -22.31
N PHE A 12 -28.27 -10.85 -22.62
CA PHE A 12 -27.11 -10.86 -21.74
C PHE A 12 -26.26 -9.63 -22.09
N SER A 13 -26.42 -8.56 -21.33
CA SER A 13 -25.60 -7.34 -21.44
C SER A 13 -25.44 -6.74 -20.04
N GLY A 14 -24.27 -6.57 -19.45
CA GLY A 14 -22.92 -6.96 -19.81
C GLY A 14 -22.13 -6.91 -18.50
N ILE A 15 -21.52 -8.03 -18.11
CA ILE A 15 -20.54 -8.03 -17.03
C ILE A 15 -19.26 -7.55 -17.67
N THR A 16 -18.97 -6.26 -17.59
CA THR A 16 -17.63 -5.76 -17.89
C THR A 16 -16.72 -6.26 -16.78
N ALA A 17 -16.12 -7.43 -17.01
CA ALA A 17 -14.99 -7.90 -16.23
C ALA A 17 -13.86 -6.88 -16.44
N PHE A 18 -13.65 -6.01 -15.44
CA PHE A 18 -12.39 -5.29 -15.32
C PHE A 18 -11.32 -6.36 -15.03
N ALA A 19 -10.68 -6.85 -16.09
CA ALA A 19 -9.42 -7.54 -15.94
C ALA A 19 -8.41 -6.48 -15.47
N ALA A 20 -8.28 -6.36 -14.15
CA ALA A 20 -7.16 -5.65 -13.57
C ALA A 20 -5.88 -6.28 -14.13
N PRO A 21 -4.90 -5.49 -14.59
CA PRO A 21 -3.61 -6.05 -14.90
C PRO A 21 -3.08 -6.67 -13.60
N ALA A 22 -3.04 -8.00 -13.55
CA ALA A 22 -2.28 -8.71 -12.54
C ALA A 22 -0.83 -8.32 -12.81
N ALA A 23 -0.35 -7.28 -12.13
CA ALA A 23 1.05 -6.96 -12.07
C ALA A 23 1.73 -8.21 -11.50
N SER A 24 2.38 -8.99 -12.35
CA SER A 24 3.09 -10.18 -11.94
C SER A 24 4.20 -9.74 -11.00
N PHE A 25 4.04 -10.01 -9.72
CA PHE A 25 5.02 -9.69 -8.70
C PHE A 25 6.30 -10.51 -8.99
N ASN A 26 7.35 -9.83 -9.46
CA ASN A 26 8.67 -10.43 -9.61
C ASN A 26 9.55 -9.99 -8.43
N PRO A 27 9.78 -10.88 -7.44
CA PRO A 27 10.54 -10.53 -6.24
C PRO A 27 12.00 -10.13 -6.53
N ASN A 28 12.57 -10.55 -7.67
CA ASN A 28 13.96 -10.22 -8.04
C ASN A 28 14.10 -8.81 -8.64
N GLU A 29 13.08 -8.31 -9.33
CA GLU A 29 13.06 -6.92 -9.83
C GLU A 29 12.77 -5.93 -8.70
N LEU A 30 11.99 -6.38 -7.71
CA LEU A 30 11.68 -5.62 -6.51
C LEU A 30 12.94 -5.43 -5.65
N SER A 31 13.70 -6.50 -5.37
CA SER A 31 14.94 -6.43 -4.59
C SER A 31 16.00 -5.54 -5.24
N LYS A 32 16.09 -5.55 -6.56
CA LYS A 32 17.00 -4.67 -7.31
C LYS A 32 16.66 -3.18 -7.15
N ARG A 33 15.36 -2.84 -7.24
CA ARG A 33 14.88 -1.45 -7.05
C ARG A 33 14.99 -0.98 -5.60
N LEU A 34 14.93 -1.90 -4.63
CA LEU A 34 15.12 -1.60 -3.20
C LEU A 34 16.60 -1.32 -2.89
N ALA A 35 17.51 -2.10 -3.47
CA ALA A 35 18.96 -1.93 -3.30
C ALA A 35 19.48 -0.61 -3.88
N GLU A 36 18.92 -0.13 -5.00
CA GLU A 36 19.27 1.18 -5.58
C GLU A 36 18.76 2.37 -4.74
N GLY A 37 17.86 2.13 -3.78
CA GLY A 37 17.38 3.14 -2.85
C GLY A 37 18.24 3.27 -1.59
N ALA A 38 18.77 2.18 -1.02
CA ALA A 38 19.23 2.12 0.37
C ALA A 38 20.44 3.02 0.72
N GLU A 39 20.21 4.30 1.00
CA GLU A 39 21.07 5.13 1.85
C GLU A 39 20.66 4.94 3.32
N VAL A 40 21.64 5.02 4.24
CA VAL A 40 21.51 4.84 5.71
C VAL A 40 20.19 5.43 6.24
N GLY A 41 19.26 4.56 6.61
CA GLY A 41 17.89 4.93 6.97
C GLY A 41 16.96 3.72 7.03
N ILE A 42 15.65 4.00 7.18
CA ILE A 42 14.62 2.95 7.20
C ILE A 42 14.34 2.49 5.78
N GLU A 43 14.68 1.23 5.51
CA GLU A 43 14.33 0.51 4.30
C GLU A 43 12.98 -0.19 4.49
N VAL A 44 12.11 -0.05 3.50
CA VAL A 44 10.78 -0.65 3.50
C VAL A 44 10.70 -1.63 2.34
N VAL A 45 10.49 -2.90 2.65
CA VAL A 45 10.47 -3.99 1.67
C VAL A 45 9.06 -4.57 1.65
N PRO A 46 8.37 -4.60 0.50
CA PRO A 46 7.08 -5.25 0.47
C PRO A 46 7.27 -6.76 0.32
N THR A 47 6.55 -7.50 1.14
CA THR A 47 6.54 -8.95 1.25
C THR A 47 5.11 -9.46 1.15
N LEU A 48 4.96 -10.79 1.19
CA LEU A 48 3.66 -11.45 1.30
C LEU A 48 3.73 -12.39 2.50
N THR A 49 2.68 -12.40 3.31
CA THR A 49 2.51 -13.43 4.34
C THR A 49 2.14 -14.76 3.68
N ASP A 50 2.18 -15.85 4.46
CA ASP A 50 1.73 -17.18 4.02
C ASP A 50 0.27 -17.17 3.51
N ASP A 51 -0.55 -16.31 4.12
CA ASP A 51 -1.95 -16.06 3.74
C ASP A 51 -2.12 -15.11 2.55
N LYS A 52 -1.01 -14.75 1.87
CA LYS A 52 -0.95 -13.80 0.74
C LYS A 52 -1.42 -12.40 1.09
N LEU A 53 -1.40 -12.03 2.36
CA LEU A 53 -1.63 -10.65 2.79
C LEU A 53 -0.40 -9.83 2.43
N ARG A 54 -0.62 -8.58 2.01
CA ARG A 54 0.46 -7.65 1.74
C ARG A 54 1.08 -7.23 3.06
N GLU A 55 2.39 -7.36 3.14
CA GLU A 55 3.19 -7.00 4.29
C GLU A 55 4.27 -6.01 3.86
N LEU A 56 4.65 -5.10 4.76
CA LEU A 56 5.85 -4.27 4.63
C LEU A 56 6.79 -4.61 5.78
N ALA A 57 7.99 -5.09 5.46
CA ALA A 57 9.08 -5.24 6.41
C ALA A 57 9.87 -3.95 6.52
N PHE A 58 10.14 -3.51 7.75
CA PHE A 58 10.91 -2.31 8.05
C PHE A 58 12.28 -2.69 8.59
N TRP A 59 13.31 -2.28 7.88
CA TRP A 59 14.71 -2.49 8.23
C TRP A 59 15.33 -1.15 8.58
N GLU A 60 16.06 -1.08 9.68
CA GLU A 60 16.81 0.11 10.06
C GLU A 60 18.28 -0.29 10.18
N ASN A 61 19.13 0.31 9.34
CA ASN A 61 20.57 0.02 9.30
C ASN A 61 20.89 -1.49 9.14
N GLY A 62 20.10 -2.19 8.33
CA GLY A 62 20.25 -3.63 8.09
C GLY A 62 19.68 -4.54 9.18
N VAL A 63 19.05 -3.99 10.22
CA VAL A 63 18.36 -4.74 11.28
C VAL A 63 16.85 -4.66 11.07
N LEU A 64 16.20 -5.80 10.97
CA LEU A 64 14.74 -5.89 10.92
C LEU A 64 14.16 -5.35 12.24
N GLN A 65 13.30 -4.35 12.14
CA GLN A 65 12.62 -3.74 13.28
C GLN A 65 11.24 -4.33 13.50
N GLY A 66 10.51 -4.58 12.42
CA GLY A 66 9.15 -5.09 12.48
C GLY A 66 8.44 -5.03 11.14
N TYR A 67 7.14 -5.30 11.20
CA TYR A 67 6.28 -5.43 10.03
C TYR A 67 5.00 -4.62 10.19
N MET A 68 4.46 -4.19 9.04
CA MET A 68 3.09 -3.70 8.92
C MET A 68 2.34 -4.65 7.99
N ILE A 69 1.27 -5.25 8.49
CA ILE A 69 0.56 -6.31 7.78
C ILE A 69 -0.87 -5.85 7.51
N GLU A 70 -1.30 -5.99 6.27
CA GLU A 70 -2.67 -5.73 5.84
C GLU A 70 -3.61 -6.81 6.41
N LYS A 71 -4.75 -6.38 6.96
CA LYS A 71 -5.88 -7.25 7.29
C LYS A 71 -7.17 -6.70 6.67
N PRO A 72 -8.13 -7.57 6.33
CA PRO A 72 -9.49 -7.11 6.05
C PRO A 72 -10.04 -6.33 7.25
N ASP A 73 -10.76 -5.26 7.00
CA ASP A 73 -11.47 -4.53 8.05
C ASP A 73 -12.71 -5.33 8.49
N ASP A 74 -12.92 -5.48 9.80
CA ASP A 74 -13.93 -6.37 10.41
C ASP A 74 -15.38 -5.92 10.10
N GLY A 75 -15.57 -4.74 9.52
CA GLY A 75 -16.88 -4.17 9.16
C GLY A 75 -17.15 -4.01 7.65
N ASN A 76 -16.15 -4.16 6.78
CA ASN A 76 -16.31 -3.99 5.33
C ASN A 76 -15.13 -4.63 4.57
N ALA A 77 -15.42 -5.65 3.75
CA ALA A 77 -14.41 -6.37 2.98
C ALA A 77 -13.68 -5.50 1.93
N ASP A 78 -14.23 -4.33 1.59
CA ASP A 78 -13.63 -3.37 0.65
C ASP A 78 -12.74 -2.33 1.35
N THR A 79 -12.69 -2.30 2.69
CA THR A 79 -11.76 -1.48 3.47
C THR A 79 -10.62 -2.31 4.03
N LEU A 80 -9.43 -1.71 4.04
CA LEU A 80 -8.21 -2.32 4.54
C LEU A 80 -7.92 -1.77 5.92
N ASP A 81 -7.48 -2.64 6.82
CA ASP A 81 -6.90 -2.23 8.09
C ASP A 81 -5.49 -2.84 8.24
N PHE A 82 -4.75 -2.39 9.25
CA PHE A 82 -3.34 -2.73 9.43
C PHE A 82 -3.04 -3.01 10.90
N TYR A 83 -2.21 -4.02 11.14
CA TYR A 83 -1.58 -4.24 12.44
C TYR A 83 -0.07 -4.26 12.29
N PHE A 84 0.62 -4.01 13.41
CA PHE A 84 2.08 -3.92 13.46
C PHE A 84 2.63 -5.04 14.32
N THR A 85 3.78 -5.58 13.93
CA THR A 85 4.51 -6.56 14.74
C THR A 85 5.97 -6.17 14.90
N ASP A 86 6.59 -6.55 16.00
CA ASP A 86 8.05 -6.46 16.15
C ASP A 86 8.75 -7.53 15.29
N ALA A 87 10.08 -7.49 15.23
CA ALA A 87 10.88 -8.46 14.48
C ALA A 87 10.69 -9.93 14.93
N LYS A 88 10.11 -10.17 16.11
CA LYS A 88 9.81 -11.50 16.65
C LYS A 88 8.38 -11.95 16.37
N GLY A 89 7.55 -11.10 15.75
CA GLY A 89 6.15 -11.38 15.45
C GLY A 89 5.19 -11.03 16.59
N ASN A 90 5.63 -10.35 17.65
CA ASN A 90 4.72 -9.90 18.70
C ASN A 90 3.92 -8.69 18.19
N VAL A 91 2.60 -8.70 18.38
CA VAL A 91 1.74 -7.58 18.00
C VAL A 91 2.08 -6.34 18.82
N ILE A 92 2.35 -5.24 18.12
CA ILE A 92 2.56 -3.92 18.71
C ILE A 92 1.23 -3.18 18.63
N ASP A 93 0.64 -2.95 19.80
CA ASP A 93 -0.47 -2.02 19.90
C ASP A 93 0.05 -0.58 19.75
N VAL A 94 -0.21 0.02 18.58
CA VAL A 94 0.14 1.40 18.22
C VAL A 94 -0.96 2.39 18.61
N ASP A 95 -2.13 1.89 18.99
CA ASP A 95 -3.34 2.65 19.33
C ASP A 95 -3.73 2.52 20.81
N ALA A 96 -2.97 1.74 21.60
CA ALA A 96 -3.08 1.65 23.04
C ALA A 96 -3.33 3.04 23.64
N GLU A 97 -4.35 3.14 24.49
CA GLU A 97 -4.64 4.31 25.30
C GLU A 97 -3.33 4.87 25.85
N ALA A 98 -3.17 6.19 25.83
CA ALA A 98 -1.91 6.90 26.06
C ALA A 98 -1.24 6.56 27.41
N ASP A 99 -0.65 5.38 27.50
CA ASP A 99 0.32 4.97 28.48
C ASP A 99 1.70 5.42 28.01
N ASP A 100 2.66 5.40 28.93
CA ASP A 100 4.01 5.86 28.66
C ASP A 100 4.67 5.06 27.51
N ASN A 101 4.24 3.81 27.27
CA ASN A 101 4.77 2.95 26.21
C ASN A 101 4.20 3.26 24.83
N ALA A 102 2.97 3.78 24.72
CA ALA A 102 2.33 4.10 23.44
C ALA A 102 3.07 5.27 22.75
N LEU A 103 3.53 6.25 23.52
CA LEU A 103 4.38 7.33 23.02
C LEU A 103 5.77 6.82 22.60
N GLU A 104 6.39 5.94 23.38
CA GLU A 104 7.68 5.34 23.05
C GLU A 104 7.63 4.47 21.79
N LYS A 105 6.55 3.69 21.61
CA LYS A 105 6.32 2.89 20.39
C LYS A 105 6.09 3.80 19.17
N ARG A 106 5.30 4.86 19.30
CA ARG A 106 5.11 5.84 18.22
C ARG A 106 6.38 6.64 17.93
N ALA A 107 7.27 6.81 18.91
CA ALA A 107 8.57 7.45 18.73
C ALA A 107 9.52 6.61 17.87
N LEU A 108 9.25 5.32 17.66
CA LEU A 108 9.98 4.52 16.68
C LEU A 108 9.70 5.06 15.27
N SER A 109 10.77 5.48 14.62
CA SER A 109 10.73 6.11 13.29
C SER A 109 10.02 5.24 12.25
N TRP A 110 10.21 3.91 12.31
CA TRP A 110 9.58 2.97 11.38
C TRP A 110 8.07 2.81 11.59
N ILE A 111 7.61 2.82 12.85
CA ILE A 111 6.18 2.77 13.17
C ILE A 111 5.50 4.03 12.67
N THR A 112 6.12 5.20 12.84
CA THR A 112 5.61 6.45 12.30
C THR A 112 5.44 6.39 10.78
N ILE A 113 6.43 5.88 10.04
CA ILE A 113 6.33 5.69 8.59
C ILE A 113 5.19 4.72 8.25
N GLY A 114 5.11 3.59 8.95
CA GLY A 114 4.06 2.60 8.75
C GLY A 114 2.66 3.17 8.96
N ILE A 115 2.42 3.93 10.04
CA ILE A 115 1.15 4.61 10.30
C ILE A 115 0.78 5.56 9.15
N LYS A 116 1.73 6.35 8.64
CA LYS A 116 1.49 7.27 7.52
C LYS A 116 1.08 6.51 6.25
N LEU A 117 1.79 5.43 5.93
CA LEU A 117 1.46 4.58 4.78
C LEU A 117 0.09 3.93 4.95
N ALA A 118 -0.19 3.35 6.13
CA ALA A 118 -1.49 2.79 6.46
C ALA A 118 -2.61 3.82 6.25
N SER A 119 -2.49 5.05 6.75
CA SER A 119 -3.49 6.10 6.54
C SER A 119 -3.74 6.41 5.06
N ILE A 120 -2.68 6.43 4.23
CA ILE A 120 -2.82 6.66 2.78
C ILE A 120 -3.52 5.47 2.12
N ILE A 121 -3.14 4.24 2.50
CA ILE A 121 -3.70 3.00 1.94
C ILE A 121 -5.15 2.81 2.35
N ARG A 122 -5.50 3.02 3.62
CA ARG A 122 -6.89 2.98 4.10
C ARG A 122 -7.81 3.88 3.26
N ARG A 123 -7.32 5.04 2.81
CA ARG A 123 -8.10 6.01 2.04
C ARG A 123 -8.33 5.62 0.58
N TRP A 124 -7.35 5.00 -0.08
CA TRP A 124 -7.36 4.76 -1.52
C TRP A 124 -7.39 3.27 -1.90
N GLY A 125 -7.34 2.38 -0.91
CA GLY A 125 -7.49 0.94 -1.04
C GLY A 125 -6.44 0.29 -1.95
N PRO A 126 -6.81 -0.82 -2.62
CA PRO A 126 -5.90 -1.61 -3.46
C PRO A 126 -5.24 -0.84 -4.60
N ARG A 127 -5.88 0.22 -5.11
CA ARG A 127 -5.30 1.04 -6.19
C ARG A 127 -3.99 1.71 -5.77
N VAL A 128 -3.91 2.12 -4.50
CA VAL A 128 -2.68 2.74 -3.98
C VAL A 128 -1.53 1.76 -3.95
N TRP A 129 -1.81 0.49 -3.64
CA TRP A 129 -0.80 -0.55 -3.66
C TRP A 129 -0.18 -0.69 -5.04
N THR A 130 -1.00 -0.79 -6.09
CA THR A 130 -0.50 -0.86 -7.48
C THR A 130 0.43 0.31 -7.81
N TYR A 131 0.04 1.52 -7.39
CA TYR A 131 0.86 2.71 -7.57
C TYR A 131 2.19 2.63 -6.80
N PHE A 132 2.15 2.27 -5.51
CA PHE A 132 3.34 2.14 -4.67
C PHE A 132 4.30 1.05 -5.14
N TYR A 133 3.78 -0.07 -5.64
CA TYR A 133 4.61 -1.13 -6.25
C TYR A 133 5.28 -0.66 -7.54
N CYS A 134 4.56 0.07 -8.39
CA CYS A 134 5.14 0.59 -9.64
C CYS A 134 6.25 1.62 -9.37
N VAL A 135 6.02 2.54 -8.43
CA VAL A 135 6.98 3.59 -8.06
C VAL A 135 8.16 3.02 -7.25
N GLY A 136 7.91 2.02 -6.42
CA GLY A 136 8.84 1.46 -5.45
C GLY A 136 8.52 1.96 -4.05
N ILE A 137 8.17 1.04 -3.15
CA ILE A 137 7.70 1.39 -1.79
C ILE A 137 8.78 2.12 -0.98
N GLY A 138 10.06 1.82 -1.20
CA GLY A 138 11.17 2.52 -0.53
C GLY A 138 11.28 4.00 -0.90
N ALA A 139 10.93 4.38 -2.13
CA ALA A 139 10.83 5.80 -2.52
C ALA A 139 9.59 6.44 -1.90
N VAL A 140 8.46 5.71 -1.89
CA VAL A 140 7.21 6.18 -1.28
C VAL A 140 7.37 6.42 0.21
N SER A 141 8.06 5.54 0.95
CA SER A 141 8.26 5.65 2.40
C SER A 141 9.07 6.89 2.77
N ARG A 142 10.11 7.23 2.00
CA ARG A 142 10.88 8.49 2.17
C ARG A 142 10.04 9.73 1.93
N CYS A 143 9.09 9.63 1.01
CA CYS A 143 8.17 10.71 0.65
C CYS A 143 6.83 10.64 1.40
N ALA A 144 6.71 9.79 2.42
CA ALA A 144 5.43 9.47 3.06
C ALA A 144 4.74 10.71 3.63
N ASP A 145 5.47 11.64 4.24
CA ASP A 145 4.90 12.91 4.75
C ASP A 145 4.27 13.77 3.66
N THR A 146 4.92 13.83 2.49
CA THR A 146 4.42 14.59 1.36
C THR A 146 3.13 13.97 0.81
N PHE A 147 3.11 12.64 0.67
CA PHE A 147 1.92 11.92 0.24
C PHE A 147 0.79 11.99 1.28
N LEU A 148 1.11 11.92 2.57
CA LEU A 148 0.12 12.05 3.63
C LEU A 148 -0.52 13.43 3.60
N ARG A 149 0.27 14.50 3.44
CA ARG A 149 -0.25 15.87 3.32
C ARG A 149 -1.17 16.01 2.09
N CYS A 150 -0.83 15.39 0.98
CA CYS A 150 -1.74 15.33 -0.17
C CYS A 150 -3.02 14.54 0.13
N ALA A 151 -2.88 13.40 0.81
CA ALA A 151 -4.01 12.57 1.19
C ALA A 151 -4.96 13.32 2.14
N THR A 152 -4.46 14.10 3.10
CA THR A 152 -5.31 14.93 3.99
C THR A 152 -6.06 16.01 3.22
N MET A 153 -5.48 16.54 2.14
CA MET A 153 -6.15 17.44 1.18
C MET A 153 -7.05 16.71 0.17
N GLY A 154 -7.22 15.39 0.28
CA GLY A 154 -8.05 14.59 -0.62
C GLY A 154 -7.45 14.32 -1.99
N GLN A 155 -6.16 14.57 -2.19
CA GLN A 155 -5.46 14.24 -3.42
C GLN A 155 -4.93 12.82 -3.37
N ALA A 156 -5.12 12.08 -4.46
CA ALA A 156 -4.55 10.75 -4.59
C ALA A 156 -3.04 10.81 -4.85
N PRO A 157 -2.27 9.78 -4.47
CA PRO A 157 -0.82 9.76 -4.66
C PRO A 157 -0.36 9.98 -6.12
N TRP A 158 -1.09 9.46 -7.11
CA TRP A 158 -0.79 9.66 -8.54
C TRP A 158 -1.14 11.06 -9.06
N THR A 159 -1.83 11.88 -8.26
CA THR A 159 -2.18 13.28 -8.59
C THR A 159 -1.46 14.31 -7.72
N CYS A 160 -0.71 13.88 -6.70
CA CYS A 160 -0.06 14.74 -5.71
C CYS A 160 1.24 15.34 -6.27
N PRO A 161 1.29 16.61 -6.73
CA PRO A 161 2.45 17.12 -7.45
C PRO A 161 3.73 17.12 -6.61
N ALA A 162 3.61 17.47 -5.33
CA ALA A 162 4.74 17.44 -4.40
C ALA A 162 5.26 16.02 -4.17
N GLY A 163 4.36 15.03 -4.09
CA GLY A 163 4.72 13.63 -3.92
C GLY A 163 5.40 13.08 -5.18
N LEU A 164 4.86 13.40 -6.36
CA LEU A 164 5.44 13.06 -7.66
C LEU A 164 6.86 13.63 -7.82
N LEU A 165 7.08 14.88 -7.39
CA LEU A 165 8.40 15.50 -7.40
C LEU A 165 9.36 14.81 -6.42
N CYS A 166 8.88 14.41 -5.24
CA CYS A 166 9.69 13.76 -4.21
C CYS A 166 10.18 12.36 -4.65
N VAL A 167 9.29 11.52 -5.20
CA VAL A 167 9.69 10.17 -5.67
C VAL A 167 10.40 10.17 -7.03
N GLY A 168 10.40 11.32 -7.72
CA GLY A 168 11.12 11.51 -8.97
C GLY A 168 10.43 10.94 -10.22
N SER A 169 11.19 10.82 -11.30
CA SER A 169 10.65 10.60 -12.66
C SER A 169 9.87 9.30 -12.86
N VAL A 170 10.06 8.30 -12.00
CA VAL A 170 9.33 7.01 -12.07
C VAL A 170 7.83 7.23 -11.85
N ALA A 171 7.46 8.20 -11.01
CA ALA A 171 6.07 8.51 -10.67
C ALA A 171 5.21 8.82 -11.89
N ASN A 172 5.77 9.55 -12.87
CA ASN A 172 5.07 9.93 -14.09
C ASN A 172 4.71 8.73 -14.99
N LYS A 173 5.42 7.61 -14.85
CA LYS A 173 5.17 6.38 -15.60
C LYS A 173 4.13 5.46 -14.92
N CYS A 174 3.85 5.71 -13.64
CA CYS A 174 3.03 4.84 -12.79
C CYS A 174 1.64 5.41 -12.47
N ARG A 175 1.33 6.62 -12.92
CA ARG A 175 0.06 7.33 -12.65
C ARG A 175 -1.11 6.80 -13.47
#